data_AF-A0A0J9Y8C1-F1
#
_entry.id   AF-A0A0J9Y8C1-F1
#
_cell.length_a   1.000
_cell.length_b   1.000
_cell.length_c   1.000
_cell.angle_alpha   90.00
_cell.angle_beta   90.00
_cell.angle_gamma   90.00
#
_symmetry.space_group_name_H-M   'P 1'
#
loop_
_entity.id
_entity.type
_entity.pdbx_description
1 polymer ?
#
loop_
_entity_poly.entity_id
_entity_poly.type
_entity_poly.pdbx_seq_one_letter_code
_entity_poly.pdbx_strand_id
1 'polypeptide(L)'
;MLANETLYELRIALQLAEMERLGGIGLHISPFVRADDVGSLMSQAGFGMITLDTDELTVGYPNIFALLYDLQGMGESNALRNRSAHIRKDILIAADTIYRSMFSRDDAPCPATFQIVSFIGWRPGPLMPKPAKRGSQKASFKDISKFVEGKVSFPDDHNPKIGKE
;
A
#
# COMPACT_ATOMS: atom_id res chain seq x y z
N MET A 1 -3.49 -4.70 -4.94
CA MET A 1 -2.53 -5.68 -4.36
C MET A 1 -2.43 -5.40 -2.86
N LEU A 2 -2.34 -6.40 -1.99
CA LEU A 2 -2.13 -6.16 -0.55
C LEU A 2 -0.67 -5.76 -0.28
N ALA A 3 -0.48 -4.80 0.63
CA ALA A 3 0.83 -4.22 0.92
C ALA A 3 1.22 -4.31 2.41
N ASN A 4 2.37 -3.72 2.76
CA ASN A 4 3.07 -3.89 4.04
C ASN A 4 2.21 -3.72 5.30
N GLU A 5 1.33 -2.74 5.31
CA GLU A 5 0.50 -2.43 6.49
C GLU A 5 -0.74 -3.34 6.58
N THR A 6 -0.91 -4.30 5.67
CA THR A 6 -1.98 -5.28 5.76
C THR A 6 -1.80 -6.17 6.98
N LEU A 7 -2.87 -6.25 7.78
CA LEU A 7 -3.06 -7.09 8.95
C LEU A 7 -1.92 -6.96 9.95
N TYR A 8 -1.41 -5.75 10.15
CA TYR A 8 -0.32 -5.51 11.09
C TYR A 8 -0.73 -5.88 12.52
N GLU A 9 -2.01 -5.75 12.87
CA GLU A 9 -2.56 -6.13 14.17
C GLU A 9 -2.42 -7.65 14.39
N LEU A 10 -2.85 -8.45 13.41
CA LEU A 10 -2.77 -9.91 13.44
C LEU A 10 -1.31 -10.38 13.49
N ARG A 11 -0.44 -9.71 12.71
CA ARG A 11 0.99 -9.98 12.68
C ARG A 11 1.64 -9.80 14.04
N ILE A 12 1.40 -8.66 14.68
CA ILE A 12 1.96 -8.36 15.99
C ILE A 12 1.42 -9.33 17.03
N ALA A 13 0.11 -9.61 17.03
CA ALA A 13 -0.50 -10.53 17.98
C ALA A 13 0.07 -11.95 17.89
N LEU A 14 0.26 -12.48 16.67
CA LEU A 14 0.86 -13.80 16.45
C LEU A 14 2.34 -13.82 16.87
N GLN A 15 3.12 -12.80 16.49
CA GLN A 15 4.54 -12.72 16.84
C GLN A 15 4.74 -12.69 18.37
N LEU A 16 3.93 -11.90 19.08
CA LEU A 16 3.99 -11.82 20.54
C LEU A 16 3.57 -13.13 21.20
N ALA A 17 2.49 -13.75 20.72
CA ALA A 17 2.01 -15.04 21.25
C ALA A 17 3.08 -16.15 21.10
N GLU A 18 3.79 -16.18 19.98
CA GLU A 18 4.87 -17.15 19.77
C GLU A 18 6.10 -16.86 20.59
N MET A 19 6.49 -15.59 20.71
CA MET A 19 7.58 -15.20 21.59
C MET A 19 7.32 -15.63 23.04
N GLU A 20 6.10 -15.42 23.53
CA GLU A 20 5.70 -15.83 24.88
C GLU A 20 5.71 -17.35 25.07
N ARG A 21 5.21 -18.11 24.08
CA ARG A 21 4.94 -19.55 24.24
C ARG A 21 6.07 -20.47 23.78
N LEU A 22 6.77 -20.10 22.71
CA LEU A 22 7.81 -20.91 22.08
C LEU A 22 9.21 -20.32 22.26
N GLY A 23 9.33 -19.08 22.73
CA GLY A 23 10.63 -18.39 22.85
C GLY A 23 11.26 -18.04 21.49
N GLY A 24 10.46 -18.04 20.42
CA GLY A 24 10.89 -17.75 19.05
C GLY A 24 9.73 -17.29 18.19
N ILE A 25 10.02 -16.88 16.96
CA ILE A 25 9.01 -16.37 16.00
C ILE A 25 8.91 -17.34 14.83
N GLY A 26 7.69 -17.81 14.56
CA GLY A 26 7.33 -18.59 13.40
C GLY A 26 7.09 -17.72 12.17
N LEU A 27 7.42 -18.26 11.00
CA LEU A 27 7.15 -17.62 9.71
C LEU A 27 5.70 -17.88 9.30
N HIS A 28 4.74 -17.21 9.93
CA HIS A 28 3.30 -17.36 9.61
C HIS A 28 2.81 -16.43 8.51
N ILE A 29 3.57 -15.38 8.20
CA ILE A 29 3.15 -14.31 7.31
C ILE A 29 4.15 -14.19 6.17
N SER A 30 3.63 -14.16 4.95
CA SER A 30 4.43 -13.92 3.75
C SER A 30 5.01 -12.49 3.80
N PRO A 31 6.23 -12.26 3.30
CA PRO A 31 6.76 -10.91 3.13
C PRO A 31 5.81 -10.08 2.25
N PHE A 32 5.46 -8.89 2.71
CA PHE A 32 4.66 -7.96 1.94
C PHE A 32 5.56 -7.09 1.06
N VAL A 33 4.98 -6.61 -0.04
CA VAL A 33 5.63 -5.66 -0.93
C VAL A 33 5.33 -4.25 -0.44
N ARG A 34 6.32 -3.36 -0.50
CA ARG A 34 6.13 -1.93 -0.22
C ARG A 34 5.83 -1.18 -1.52
N ALA A 35 5.10 -0.06 -1.43
CA ALA A 35 4.71 0.70 -2.63
C ALA A 35 5.92 1.22 -3.44
N ASP A 36 7.02 1.56 -2.76
CA ASP A 36 8.30 1.96 -3.34
C ASP A 36 8.98 0.84 -4.14
N ASP A 37 8.87 -0.41 -3.70
CA ASP A 37 9.39 -1.57 -4.41
C ASP A 37 8.65 -1.76 -5.74
N VAL A 38 7.32 -1.60 -5.75
CA VAL A 38 6.51 -1.69 -6.98
C VAL A 38 6.92 -0.62 -7.99
N GLY A 39 7.07 0.64 -7.54
CA GLY A 39 7.51 1.73 -8.40
C GLY A 39 8.88 1.49 -9.02
N SER A 40 9.81 0.98 -8.21
CA SER A 40 11.16 0.64 -8.66
C SER A 40 11.14 -0.49 -9.70
N LEU A 41 10.36 -1.55 -9.45
CA LEU A 41 10.20 -2.68 -10.39
C LEU A 41 9.54 -2.25 -11.70
N MET A 42 8.52 -1.40 -11.64
CA MET A 42 7.86 -0.88 -12.85
C MET A 42 8.79 0.02 -13.67
N SER A 43 9.58 0.86 -13.00
CA SER A 43 10.57 1.71 -13.69
C SER A 43 11.65 0.86 -14.37
N GLN A 44 12.15 -0.18 -13.69
CA GLN A 44 13.09 -1.14 -14.26
C GLN A 44 12.48 -1.94 -15.43
N ALA A 45 11.19 -2.25 -15.38
CA ALA A 45 10.46 -2.90 -16.46
C ALA A 45 10.21 -1.97 -17.68
N GLY A 46 10.60 -0.69 -17.60
CA GLY A 46 10.51 0.26 -18.72
C GLY A 46 9.20 1.04 -18.79
N PHE A 47 8.40 1.05 -17.72
CA PHE A 47 7.25 1.96 -17.61
C PHE A 47 7.74 3.37 -17.26
N GLY A 48 7.16 4.39 -17.91
CA GLY A 48 7.59 5.79 -17.75
C GLY A 48 6.71 6.56 -16.77
N MET A 49 5.42 6.64 -17.07
CA MET A 49 4.43 7.33 -16.24
C MET A 49 3.78 6.30 -15.32
N ILE A 50 4.31 6.20 -14.11
CA ILE A 50 3.84 5.28 -13.07
C ILE A 50 3.08 6.09 -12.03
N THR A 51 1.82 5.74 -11.80
CA THR A 51 1.01 6.25 -10.71
C THR A 51 0.82 5.11 -9.71
N LEU A 52 1.17 5.37 -8.46
CA LEU A 52 0.96 4.48 -7.33
C LEU A 52 -0.03 5.17 -6.39
N ASP A 53 -1.04 4.43 -6.00
CA ASP A 53 -2.05 4.85 -5.04
C ASP A 53 -2.17 3.81 -3.93
N THR A 54 -2.44 4.25 -2.72
CA THR A 54 -2.49 3.38 -1.54
C THR A 54 -3.68 3.74 -0.69
N ASP A 55 -4.61 2.79 -0.61
CA ASP A 55 -5.81 2.88 0.19
C ASP A 55 -5.70 2.02 1.44
N GLU A 56 -6.27 2.47 2.54
CA GLU A 56 -6.35 1.73 3.79
C GLU A 56 -7.83 1.48 4.13
N LEU A 57 -8.17 0.21 4.39
CA LEU A 57 -9.51 -0.22 4.76
C LEU A 57 -9.45 -1.00 6.08
N THR A 58 -10.12 -0.50 7.11
CA THR A 58 -10.28 -1.24 8.37
C THR A 58 -11.63 -1.95 8.40
N VAL A 59 -11.62 -3.27 8.58
CA VAL A 59 -12.82 -4.11 8.70
C VAL A 59 -12.92 -4.66 10.13
N GLY A 60 -14.10 -4.58 10.75
CA GLY A 60 -14.33 -5.13 12.08
C GLY A 60 -14.75 -6.60 12.04
N TYR A 61 -13.98 -7.46 12.70
CA TYR A 61 -14.32 -8.87 12.92
C TYR A 61 -14.73 -9.12 14.38
N PRO A 62 -15.56 -10.17 14.64
CA PRO A 62 -15.96 -10.51 15.99
C PRO A 62 -14.82 -11.13 16.83
N ASN A 63 -13.90 -11.85 16.19
CA ASN A 63 -12.74 -12.49 16.83
C ASN A 63 -11.68 -12.86 15.79
N ILE A 64 -10.49 -13.24 16.26
CA ILE A 64 -9.36 -13.64 15.40
C ILE A 64 -9.66 -14.89 14.56
N PHE A 65 -10.51 -15.81 15.06
CA PHE A 65 -10.82 -17.06 14.35
C PHE A 65 -11.70 -16.81 13.12
N ALA A 66 -12.65 -15.90 13.21
CA ALA A 66 -13.46 -15.45 12.08
C ALA A 66 -12.60 -14.80 11.01
N LEU A 67 -11.66 -13.94 11.42
CA LEU A 67 -10.67 -13.33 10.53
C LEU A 67 -9.82 -14.39 9.84
N LEU A 68 -9.23 -15.34 10.58
CA LEU A 68 -8.40 -16.41 10.01
C LEU A 68 -9.17 -17.31 9.04
N TYR A 69 -10.44 -17.60 9.33
CA TYR A 69 -11.31 -18.37 8.44
C TYR A 69 -11.57 -17.64 7.12
N ASP A 70 -11.83 -16.34 7.20
CA ASP A 70 -12.06 -15.51 6.00
C ASP A 70 -10.79 -15.40 5.15
N LEU A 71 -9.62 -15.18 5.78
CA LEU A 71 -8.32 -15.17 5.09
C LEU A 71 -8.01 -16.49 4.39
N GLN A 72 -8.41 -17.62 5.00
CA GLN A 72 -8.30 -18.93 4.35
C GLN A 72 -9.19 -19.01 3.10
N GLY A 73 -10.41 -18.48 3.16
CA GLY A 73 -11.33 -18.39 2.03
C GLY A 73 -10.85 -17.46 0.92
N MET A 74 -10.16 -16.37 1.28
CA MET A 74 -9.56 -15.41 0.34
C MET A 74 -8.32 -15.96 -0.36
N GLY A 75 -7.75 -17.08 0.10
CA GLY A 75 -6.50 -17.60 -0.43
C GLY A 75 -5.25 -16.86 0.07
N GLU A 76 -5.38 -16.01 1.09
CA GLU A 76 -4.29 -15.27 1.74
C GLU A 76 -3.49 -16.15 2.71
N SER A 77 -3.30 -17.41 2.33
CA SER A 77 -2.47 -18.35 3.06
C SER A 77 -1.00 -18.10 2.75
N ASN A 78 -0.15 -18.27 3.77
CA ASN A 78 1.29 -18.10 3.65
C ASN A 78 1.89 -18.97 2.53
N ALA A 79 2.71 -18.35 1.66
CA ALA A 79 3.31 -18.96 0.48
C ALA A 79 4.78 -19.40 0.68
N LEU A 80 5.37 -19.19 1.87
CA LEU A 80 6.76 -19.55 2.15
C LEU A 80 6.98 -21.06 2.16
N ARG A 81 8.11 -21.52 1.58
CA ARG A 81 8.47 -22.95 1.56
C ARG A 81 8.84 -23.50 2.94
N ASN A 82 9.47 -22.69 3.78
CA ASN A 82 9.95 -23.10 5.11
C ASN A 82 8.98 -22.70 6.23
N ARG A 83 7.68 -22.62 5.92
CA ARG A 83 6.65 -22.24 6.90
C ARG A 83 6.24 -23.43 7.77
N SER A 84 5.74 -23.14 8.96
CA SER A 84 4.96 -24.14 9.70
C SER A 84 3.65 -24.41 8.96
N ALA A 85 3.31 -25.67 8.74
CA ALA A 85 2.04 -26.05 8.12
C ALA A 85 0.83 -25.80 9.05
N HIS A 86 1.06 -25.77 10.37
CA HIS A 86 0.00 -25.65 11.37
C HIS A 86 0.38 -24.62 12.44
N ILE A 87 -0.60 -23.84 12.87
CA ILE A 87 -0.50 -23.00 14.06
C ILE A 87 -1.04 -23.81 15.24
N ARG A 88 -0.30 -23.86 16.35
CA ARG A 88 -0.76 -24.56 17.55
C ARG A 88 -1.93 -23.82 18.18
N LYS A 89 -2.87 -24.57 18.76
CA LYS A 89 -4.09 -24.02 19.36
C LYS A 89 -3.82 -23.09 20.54
N ASP A 90 -2.79 -23.39 21.34
CA ASP A 90 -2.36 -22.55 22.46
C ASP A 90 -1.87 -21.17 21.99
N ILE A 91 -1.14 -21.12 20.87
CA ILE A 91 -0.70 -19.86 20.23
C ILE A 91 -1.90 -19.06 19.74
N LEU A 92 -2.87 -19.69 19.08
CA LEU A 92 -4.07 -18.99 18.59
C LEU A 92 -4.91 -18.38 19.72
N ILE A 93 -5.05 -19.09 20.83
CA ILE A 93 -5.76 -18.58 22.02
C ILE A 93 -5.00 -17.40 22.64
N ALA A 94 -3.67 -17.52 22.78
CA ALA A 94 -2.85 -16.42 23.28
C ALA A 94 -2.91 -15.20 22.34
N ALA A 95 -2.82 -15.42 21.02
CA ALA A 95 -2.93 -14.36 20.02
C ALA A 95 -4.29 -13.65 20.08
N ASP A 96 -5.41 -14.35 20.25
CA ASP A 96 -6.73 -13.72 20.44
C ASP A 96 -6.74 -12.79 21.65
N THR A 97 -6.18 -13.22 22.78
CA THR A 97 -6.11 -12.39 24.00
C THR A 97 -5.23 -11.16 23.82
N ILE A 98 -4.06 -11.32 23.20
CA ILE A 98 -3.13 -10.22 22.91
C ILE A 98 -3.79 -9.23 21.95
N TYR A 99 -4.41 -9.73 20.88
CA TYR A 99 -5.10 -8.92 19.89
C TYR A 99 -6.16 -8.02 20.52
N ARG A 100 -7.04 -8.60 21.35
CA ARG A 100 -8.07 -7.84 22.06
C ARG A 100 -7.46 -6.85 23.04
N SER A 101 -6.40 -7.21 23.75
CA SER A 101 -5.76 -6.30 24.71
C SER A 101 -5.10 -5.08 24.06
N MET A 102 -4.56 -5.24 22.85
CA MET A 102 -3.78 -4.20 22.17
C MET A 102 -4.61 -3.38 21.19
N PHE A 103 -5.55 -4.01 20.49
CA PHE A 103 -6.22 -3.43 19.32
C PHE A 103 -7.74 -3.38 19.42
N SER A 104 -8.36 -3.91 20.49
CA SER A 104 -9.83 -3.83 20.66
C SER A 104 -10.29 -2.37 20.65
N ARG A 105 -11.35 -2.11 19.89
CA ARG A 105 -12.08 -0.84 19.87
C ARG A 105 -13.53 -1.07 20.29
N ASP A 106 -14.20 -0.04 20.79
CA ASP A 106 -15.58 -0.13 21.27
C ASP A 106 -16.56 -0.63 20.18
N ASP A 107 -16.31 -0.25 18.91
CA ASP A 107 -17.15 -0.61 17.77
C ASP A 107 -16.78 -1.97 17.14
N ALA A 108 -15.54 -2.42 17.31
CA ALA A 108 -15.02 -3.64 16.69
C ALA A 108 -14.00 -4.33 17.60
N PRO A 109 -14.31 -5.52 18.15
CA PRO A 109 -13.39 -6.22 19.06
C PRO A 109 -12.11 -6.72 18.37
N CYS A 110 -12.14 -6.89 17.05
CA CYS A 110 -10.97 -7.28 16.25
C CYS A 110 -10.93 -6.44 14.95
N PRO A 111 -10.34 -5.23 14.97
CA PRO A 111 -10.15 -4.44 13.75
C PRO A 111 -9.04 -5.04 12.90
N ALA A 112 -9.33 -5.35 11.65
CA ALA A 112 -8.38 -5.87 10.66
C ALA A 112 -8.13 -4.80 9.60
N THR A 113 -6.89 -4.30 9.53
CA THR A 113 -6.52 -3.27 8.55
C THR A 113 -5.98 -3.90 7.28
N PHE A 114 -6.51 -3.52 6.12
CA PHE A 114 -6.07 -3.97 4.81
C PHE A 114 -5.52 -2.78 4.04
N GLN A 115 -4.26 -2.88 3.60
CA GLN A 115 -3.64 -1.87 2.76
C GLN A 115 -3.67 -2.33 1.31
N ILE A 116 -4.39 -1.60 0.46
CA ILE A 116 -4.56 -1.91 -0.95
C ILE A 116 -3.72 -0.92 -1.76
N VAL A 117 -2.69 -1.44 -2.43
CA VAL A 117 -1.90 -0.67 -3.39
C VAL A 117 -2.45 -0.91 -4.78
N SER A 118 -2.79 0.20 -5.44
CA SER A 118 -3.26 0.29 -6.82
C SER A 118 -2.18 0.98 -7.65
N PHE A 119 -1.86 0.45 -8.82
CA PHE A 119 -0.81 1.02 -9.64
C PHE A 119 -1.11 0.91 -11.12
N ILE A 120 -0.75 1.95 -11.86
CA ILE A 120 -0.94 2.05 -13.29
C ILE A 120 0.35 2.58 -13.90
N GLY A 121 0.85 1.89 -14.92
CA GLY A 121 2.08 2.25 -15.62
C GLY A 121 1.85 2.34 -17.12
N TRP A 122 2.32 3.43 -17.73
CA TRP A 122 2.26 3.60 -19.19
C TRP A 122 3.61 3.34 -19.82
N ARG A 123 3.60 2.60 -20.94
CA ARG A 123 4.77 2.47 -21.80
C ARG A 123 5.09 3.85 -22.42
N PRO A 124 6.37 4.25 -22.49
CA PRO A 124 6.77 5.49 -23.13
C PRO A 124 6.25 5.54 -24.58
N GLY A 125 5.49 6.58 -24.90
CA GLY A 125 4.92 6.82 -26.23
C GLY A 125 5.25 8.22 -26.76
N PRO A 126 5.10 8.48 -28.07
CA PRO A 126 5.45 9.77 -28.69
C PRO A 126 4.65 10.96 -28.13
N LEU A 127 3.40 10.71 -27.72
CA LEU A 127 2.49 11.72 -27.17
C LEU A 127 2.62 11.89 -25.64
N MET A 128 3.58 11.22 -25.01
CA MET A 128 3.77 11.32 -23.56
C MET A 128 4.36 12.68 -23.20
N PRO A 129 3.77 13.41 -22.23
CA PRO A 129 4.32 14.69 -21.78
C PRO A 129 5.73 14.49 -21.23
N LYS A 130 6.69 15.23 -21.78
CA LYS A 130 8.07 15.22 -21.31
C LYS A 130 8.24 16.24 -20.19
N PRO A 131 9.01 15.93 -19.14
CA PRO A 131 9.36 16.91 -18.13
C PRO A 131 9.97 18.16 -18.78
N ALA A 132 9.53 19.34 -18.34
CA ALA A 132 10.08 20.59 -18.83
C ALA A 132 11.58 20.68 -18.49
N LYS A 133 12.38 21.32 -19.37
CA LYS A 133 13.81 21.48 -19.11
C LYS A 133 14.03 22.29 -17.83
N ARG A 134 14.93 21.84 -16.97
CA ARG A 134 15.29 22.57 -15.74
C ARG A 134 15.68 24.01 -16.10
N GLY A 135 15.03 24.99 -15.44
CA GLY A 135 15.23 26.42 -15.71
C GLY A 135 14.31 27.03 -16.78
N SER A 136 13.39 26.27 -17.37
CA SER A 136 12.41 26.78 -18.35
C SER A 136 11.19 27.49 -17.72
N GLN A 137 11.33 28.02 -16.50
CA GLN A 137 10.23 28.73 -15.83
C GLN A 137 9.95 30.05 -16.56
N LYS A 138 8.72 30.23 -17.05
CA LYS A 138 8.29 31.46 -17.75
C LYS A 138 7.68 32.51 -16.82
N ALA A 139 7.30 32.13 -15.61
CA ALA A 139 6.68 33.01 -14.61
C ALA A 139 7.38 32.86 -13.26
N SER A 140 7.51 33.97 -12.53
CA SER A 140 8.07 34.00 -11.18
C SER A 140 6.98 33.76 -10.13
N PHE A 141 7.29 33.00 -9.07
CA PHE A 141 6.38 32.81 -7.93
C PHE A 141 5.99 34.12 -7.23
N LYS A 142 6.81 35.18 -7.34
CA LYS A 142 6.50 36.51 -6.77
C LYS A 142 5.29 37.18 -7.41
N ASP A 143 4.96 36.83 -8.65
CA ASP A 143 3.87 37.45 -9.41
C ASP A 143 2.55 36.66 -9.29
N ILE A 144 2.50 35.58 -8.51
CA ILE A 144 1.30 34.73 -8.31
C ILE A 144 0.06 35.55 -7.93
N SER A 145 0.20 36.57 -7.08
CA SER A 145 -0.92 37.42 -6.66
C SER A 145 -1.57 38.14 -7.84
N LYS A 146 -0.81 38.53 -8.86
CA LYS A 146 -1.32 39.20 -10.06
C LYS A 146 -2.08 38.25 -11.00
N PHE A 147 -1.72 36.96 -10.99
CA PHE A 147 -2.42 35.92 -11.74
C PHE A 147 -3.74 35.51 -11.06
N VAL A 148 -3.76 35.43 -9.72
CA VAL A 148 -4.98 35.13 -8.94
C VAL A 148 -6.01 36.25 -9.02
N GLU A 149 -5.55 37.52 -9.05
CA GLU A 149 -6.42 38.69 -9.28
C GLU A 149 -6.89 38.85 -10.73
N GLY A 150 -6.49 37.95 -11.65
CA GLY A 150 -6.92 37.97 -13.05
C GLY A 150 -6.34 39.11 -13.90
N LYS A 151 -5.32 39.83 -13.40
CA LYS A 151 -4.70 40.98 -14.09
C LYS A 151 -3.68 40.56 -15.15
N VAL A 152 -3.21 39.32 -15.13
CA VAL A 152 -2.21 38.78 -16.05
C VAL A 152 -2.63 37.36 -16.44
N SER A 153 -2.68 37.05 -17.74
CA SER A 153 -2.93 35.70 -18.24
C SER A 153 -1.65 34.85 -18.23
N PHE A 154 -1.81 33.54 -18.04
CA PHE A 154 -0.69 32.62 -18.23
C PHE A 154 -0.24 32.66 -19.71
N PRO A 155 1.07 32.56 -20.00
CA PRO A 155 1.53 32.46 -21.38
C PRO A 155 1.01 31.15 -21.98
N ASP A 156 0.06 31.24 -22.92
CA ASP A 156 -0.49 30.10 -23.66
C ASP A 156 0.59 29.49 -24.57
N ASP A 157 1.02 28.27 -24.25
CA ASP A 157 1.98 27.50 -25.05
C ASP A 157 1.33 26.25 -25.67
N HIS A 158 0.01 26.27 -25.91
CA HIS A 158 -0.66 25.25 -26.70
C HIS A 158 -0.48 25.54 -28.20
N ASN A 159 0.67 25.14 -28.74
CA ASN A 159 0.82 24.96 -30.18
C ASN A 159 0.78 23.45 -30.51
N PRO A 160 -0.38 22.88 -30.88
CA PRO A 160 -0.39 21.58 -31.52
C PRO A 160 0.12 21.79 -32.96
N LYS A 161 1.43 21.70 -33.16
CA LYS A 161 1.97 21.48 -34.51
C LYS A 161 1.56 20.07 -34.94
N ILE A 162 0.36 19.98 -35.51
CA ILE A 162 -0.08 18.84 -36.32
C ILE A 162 0.91 18.79 -37.49
N GLY A 163 1.84 17.83 -37.42
CA GLY A 163 2.70 17.49 -38.55
C GLY A 163 1.80 17.03 -39.70
N LYS A 164 1.79 17.81 -40.78
CA LYS A 164 1.50 17.28 -42.11
C LYS A 164 2.72 16.49 -42.57
N GLU A 165 2.42 15.44 -43.34
CA GLU A 165 3.31 14.49 -44.05
C GLU A 165 3.68 13.21 -43.30
#